data_AF-A0A508T2X0-F1
#
_entry.id   AF-A0A508T2X0-F1
#
_cell.length_a   1.000
_cell.length_b   1.000
_cell.length_c   1.000
_cell.angle_alpha   90.00
_cell.angle_beta   90.00
_cell.angle_gamma   90.00
#
_symmetry.space_group_name_H-M   'P 1'
#
loop_
_entity.id
_entity.type
_entity.pdbx_description
1 polymer ?
#
loop_
_entity_poly.entity_id
_entity_poly.type
_entity_poly.pdbx_seq_one_letter_code
_entity_poly.pdbx_strand_id
1 'polypeptide(L)'
;MSTQPTTSATRTIAWPSVITVISAAILIGAEVFGAAFAGGWALAILLGLDDLGAHILQAVLFGVGVLIMIAFIRAAQRVEPFTRRA
;
A
#
# COMPACT_ATOMS: atom_id res chain seq x y z
N MET A 1 23.72 43.63 -1.24
CA MET A 1 23.14 42.33 -0.84
C MET A 1 22.71 41.63 -2.12
N SER A 2 23.53 40.71 -2.62
CA SER A 2 23.28 40.01 -3.89
C SER A 2 22.37 38.81 -3.60
N THR A 3 21.12 38.88 -4.05
CA THR A 3 20.15 37.79 -3.93
C THR A 3 20.54 36.71 -4.95
N GLN A 4 21.24 35.67 -4.50
CA GLN A 4 21.60 34.53 -5.35
C GLN A 4 20.31 33.76 -5.71
N PRO A 5 20.02 33.53 -7.00
CA PRO A 5 18.84 32.76 -7.39
C PRO A 5 19.05 31.32 -6.93
N THR A 6 18.16 30.83 -6.06
CA THR A 6 18.12 29.41 -5.70
C THR A 6 17.76 28.64 -6.96
N THR A 7 18.73 27.96 -7.57
CA THR A 7 18.44 27.02 -8.65
C THR A 7 17.55 25.93 -8.07
N SER A 8 16.26 25.95 -8.42
CA SER A 8 15.34 24.85 -8.10
C SER A 8 15.89 23.59 -8.74
N ALA A 9 16.54 22.73 -7.95
CA ALA A 9 17.11 21.48 -8.43
C ALA A 9 16.00 20.66 -9.14
N THR A 10 16.19 20.37 -10.43
CA THR A 10 15.23 19.63 -11.24
C THR A 10 15.03 18.25 -10.64
N ARG A 11 13.80 17.98 -10.19
CA ARG A 11 13.41 16.70 -9.60
C ARG A 11 13.08 15.73 -10.73
N THR A 12 13.87 14.66 -10.89
CA THR A 12 13.64 13.63 -11.90
C THR A 12 12.96 12.41 -11.28
N ILE A 13 12.14 11.71 -12.06
CA ILE A 13 11.47 10.49 -11.61
C ILE A 13 12.48 9.33 -11.65
N ALA A 14 12.65 8.64 -10.53
CA ALA A 14 13.48 7.45 -10.43
C ALA A 14 12.65 6.22 -10.84
N TRP A 15 12.44 6.04 -12.15
CA TRP A 15 11.66 4.94 -12.71
C TRP A 15 12.03 3.53 -12.19
N PRO A 16 13.32 3.19 -11.98
CA PRO A 16 13.68 1.90 -11.40
C PRO A 16 13.05 1.69 -10.01
N SER A 17 13.10 2.71 -9.15
CA SER A 17 12.51 2.65 -7.81
C SER A 17 10.99 2.55 -7.84
N VAL A 18 10.34 3.20 -8.81
CA VAL A 18 8.89 3.05 -8.99
C VAL A 18 8.54 1.60 -9.33
N ILE A 19 9.25 1.00 -10.29
CA ILE A 19 9.01 -0.40 -10.69
C ILE A 19 9.21 -1.34 -9.50
N THR A 20 10.32 -1.22 -8.77
CA THR A 20 10.58 -2.07 -7.60
C THR A 20 9.47 -2.00 -6.56
N VAL A 21 9.05 -0.80 -6.17
CA VAL A 21 8.02 -0.62 -5.14
C VAL A 21 6.66 -1.13 -5.62
N ILE A 22 6.30 -0.89 -6.87
CA ILE A 22 5.02 -1.37 -7.42
C ILE A 22 5.03 -2.90 -7.55
N SER A 23 6.11 -3.50 -8.03
CA SER A 23 6.24 -4.96 -8.09
C SER A 23 6.12 -5.60 -6.71
N ALA A 24 6.81 -5.04 -5.72
CA ALA A 24 6.72 -5.52 -4.34
C ALA A 24 5.32 -5.32 -3.75
N ALA A 25 4.67 -4.18 -4.04
CA ALA A 25 3.31 -3.91 -3.60
C ALA A 25 2.29 -4.87 -4.22
N ILE A 26 2.46 -5.28 -5.48
CA ILE A 26 1.59 -6.28 -6.12
C ILE A 26 1.80 -7.65 -5.47
N LEU A 27 3.05 -8.08 -5.28
CA LEU A 27 3.37 -9.38 -4.68
C LEU A 27 2.77 -9.50 -3.27
N ILE A 28 3.02 -8.50 -2.42
CA ILE A 28 2.50 -8.47 -1.05
C ILE A 28 1.00 -8.24 -1.03
N GLY A 29 0.49 -7.36 -1.91
CA GLY A 29 -0.94 -7.04 -1.99
C GLY A 29 -1.79 -8.25 -2.32
N ALA A 30 -1.35 -9.09 -3.27
CA ALA A 30 -2.07 -10.32 -3.63
C ALA A 30 -2.27 -11.24 -2.43
N GLU A 31 -1.23 -11.45 -1.63
CA GLU A 31 -1.29 -12.27 -0.41
C GLU A 31 -2.16 -11.62 0.67
N VAL A 32 -1.95 -10.33 0.95
CA VAL A 32 -2.66 -9.60 2.01
C VAL A 32 -4.16 -9.51 1.74
N PHE A 33 -4.54 -9.14 0.52
CA PHE A 33 -5.96 -9.05 0.15
C PHE A 33 -6.61 -10.42 -0.02
N GLY A 34 -5.87 -11.40 -0.56
CA GLY A 34 -6.34 -12.79 -0.63
C GLY A 34 -6.65 -13.35 0.76
N ALA A 35 -5.73 -13.19 1.70
CA ALA A 35 -5.92 -13.61 3.09
C ALA A 35 -7.05 -12.86 3.80
N ALA A 36 -7.16 -11.54 3.60
CA ALA A 36 -8.24 -10.75 4.20
C ALA A 36 -9.63 -11.18 3.69
N PHE A 37 -9.76 -11.42 2.38
CA PHE A 37 -11.04 -11.81 1.77
C PHE A 37 -11.44 -13.26 2.12
N ALA A 38 -10.53 -14.21 1.93
CA ALA A 38 -10.77 -15.63 2.26
C ALA A 38 -10.93 -15.83 3.77
N GLY A 39 -10.11 -15.15 4.57
CA GLY A 39 -10.19 -15.16 6.02
C GLY A 39 -11.49 -14.57 6.55
N GLY A 40 -11.98 -13.48 5.96
CA GLY A 40 -13.28 -12.91 6.35
C GLY A 40 -14.45 -13.85 6.08
N TRP A 41 -14.42 -14.57 4.95
CA TRP A 41 -15.44 -15.57 4.65
C TRP A 41 -15.37 -16.76 5.62
N ALA A 42 -14.17 -17.27 5.90
CA ALA A 42 -13.96 -18.38 6.82
C ALA A 42 -14.36 -18.03 8.27
N LEU A 43 -13.99 -16.84 8.74
CA LEU A 43 -14.33 -16.38 10.10
C LEU A 43 -15.83 -16.16 10.28
N ALA A 44 -16.53 -15.65 9.26
CA ALA A 44 -17.98 -15.46 9.33
C ALA A 44 -18.71 -16.80 9.56
N ILE A 45 -18.31 -17.86 8.86
CA ILE A 45 -18.88 -19.20 9.01
C ILE A 45 -18.58 -19.79 10.39
N LEU A 46 -17.33 -19.65 10.87
CA LEU A 46 -16.93 -20.16 12.19
C LEU A 46 -17.69 -19.49 13.34
N LEU A 47 -18.04 -18.22 13.18
CA LEU A 47 -18.77 -17.44 14.17
C LEU A 47 -20.30 -17.51 13.98
N GLY A 48 -20.78 -18.18 12.92
CA GLY A 48 -22.21 -18.32 12.63
C GLY A 48 -22.91 -17.01 12.25
N LEU A 49 -22.19 -16.07 11.62
CA LEU A 49 -22.78 -14.80 11.16
C LEU A 49 -23.71 -15.04 9.96
N ASP A 50 -24.73 -14.20 9.85
CA ASP A 50 -25.58 -14.11 8.66
C ASP A 50 -24.81 -13.44 7.50
N ASP A 51 -25.44 -13.38 6.32
CA ASP A 51 -24.80 -12.80 5.13
C ASP A 51 -24.37 -11.34 5.37
N LEU A 52 -25.19 -10.55 6.07
CA LEU A 52 -24.85 -9.16 6.37
C LEU A 52 -23.60 -9.10 7.26
N GLY A 53 -23.57 -9.90 8.33
CA GLY A 53 -22.42 -10.00 9.22
C GLY A 53 -21.15 -10.44 8.50
N ALA A 54 -21.24 -11.40 7.57
CA ALA A 54 -20.13 -11.83 6.75
C ALA A 54 -19.56 -10.69 5.88
N HIS A 55 -20.42 -9.92 5.22
CA HIS A 55 -19.99 -8.79 4.39
C HIS A 55 -19.36 -7.66 5.23
N ILE A 56 -19.90 -7.38 6.42
CA ILE A 56 -19.31 -6.41 7.36
C ILE A 56 -17.91 -6.88 7.79
N LEU A 57 -17.78 -8.15 8.18
CA LEU A 57 -16.51 -8.72 8.60
C LEU A 57 -15.47 -8.69 7.48
N GLN A 58 -15.88 -9.05 6.26
CA GLN A 58 -15.03 -8.94 5.07
C GLN A 58 -14.63 -7.48 4.80
N ALA A 59 -15.55 -6.52 4.89
CA ALA A 59 -15.23 -5.10 4.71
C ALA A 59 -14.22 -4.59 5.75
N VAL A 60 -14.37 -5.01 7.01
CA VAL A 60 -13.43 -4.67 8.09
C VAL A 60 -12.05 -5.27 7.81
N LEU A 61 -11.96 -6.57 7.51
CA LEU A 61 -10.69 -7.24 7.22
C LEU A 61 -10.02 -6.70 5.96
N PHE A 62 -10.81 -6.39 4.93
CA PHE A 62 -10.30 -5.73 3.73
C PHE A 62 -9.76 -4.33 4.04
N GLY A 63 -10.47 -3.56 4.87
CA GLY A 63 -10.00 -2.28 5.38
C GLY A 63 -8.67 -2.39 6.13
N VAL A 64 -8.50 -3.42 6.95
CA VAL A 64 -7.21 -3.74 7.59
C VAL A 64 -6.13 -4.03 6.55
N GLY A 65 -6.44 -4.82 5.52
CA GLY A 65 -5.54 -5.06 4.39
C GLY A 65 -5.09 -3.78 3.69
N VAL A 66 -6.01 -2.84 3.46
CA VAL A 66 -5.70 -1.51 2.89
C VAL A 66 -4.75 -0.73 3.80
N LEU A 67 -4.99 -0.71 5.12
CA LEU A 67 -4.11 -0.03 6.07
C LEU A 67 -2.69 -0.61 6.07
N ILE A 68 -2.57 -1.94 6.02
CA ILE A 68 -1.27 -2.64 5.89
C ILE A 68 -0.57 -2.22 4.59
N MET A 69 -1.29 -2.20 3.46
CA MET A 69 -0.71 -1.81 2.17
C MET A 69 -0.26 -0.35 2.13
N ILE A 70 -1.01 0.56 2.76
CA ILE A 70 -0.59 1.96 2.91
C ILE A 70 0.71 2.04 3.70
N ALA A 71 0.81 1.32 4.83
CA ALA A 71 2.02 1.31 5.65
C ALA A 71 3.22 0.74 4.86
N PHE A 72 3.01 -0.35 4.12
CA PHE A 72 4.02 -0.97 3.27
C PHE A 72 4.53 -0.01 2.20
N ILE A 73 3.65 0.61 1.41
CA ILE A 73 4.02 1.52 0.33
C ILE A 73 4.77 2.73 0.90
N ARG A 74 4.32 3.29 2.02
CA ARG A 74 5.01 4.42 2.68
C ARG A 74 6.41 4.05 3.15
N ALA A 75 6.59 2.84 3.71
CA ALA A 75 7.90 2.34 4.11
C ALA A 75 8.81 2.12 2.88
N ALA A 76 8.27 1.52 1.82
CA ALA A 76 8.98 1.27 0.57
C ALA A 76 9.43 2.57 -0.10
N GLN A 77 8.56 3.59 -0.18
CA GLN A 77 8.90 4.92 -0.71
C GLN A 77 9.98 5.65 0.10
N ARG A 78 10.10 5.37 1.41
CA ARG A 78 11.15 5.94 2.27
C ARG A 78 12.52 5.33 1.96
N VAL A 79 12.55 4.03 1.64
CA VAL A 79 13.78 3.31 1.26
C VAL A 79 14.15 3.58 -0.20
N GLU A 80 13.15 3.55 -1.09
CA GLU A 80 13.29 3.79 -2.53
C GLU A 80 12.47 5.02 -2.98
N PRO A 81 13.04 6.23 -2.89
CA PRO A 81 12.33 7.44 -3.25
C PRO A 81 12.05 7.50 -4.76
N PHE A 82 10.79 7.78 -5.11
CA PHE A 82 10.32 7.88 -6.50
C PHE A 82 10.94 9.02 -7.30
N THR A 83 11.68 9.89 -6.64
CA THR A 83 12.29 11.05 -7.26
C THR A 83 13.69 11.26 -6.73
N ARG A 84 14.62 11.61 -7.60
CA ARG A 84 15.96 12.05 -7.23
C ARG A 84 16.14 13.52 -7.60
N ARG A 85 17.00 14.21 -6.85
CA ARG A 85 17.49 15.53 -7.27
C ARG A 85 18.61 15.28 -8.29
N ALA A 86 18.50 15.89 -9.46
CA ALA A 86 19.56 15.87 -10.47
C ALA A 86 20.79 16.64 -9.99
#